data_AF-A0A7C9JB65-F1
#
_entry.id   AF-A0A7C9JB65-F1
#
_cell.length_a   1.000
_cell.length_b   1.000
_cell.length_c   1.000
_cell.angle_alpha   90.00
_cell.angle_beta   90.00
_cell.angle_gamma   90.00
#
_symmetry.space_group_name_H-M   'P 1'
#
loop_
_entity.id
_entity.type
_entity.pdbx_description
1 polymer ?
#
loop_
_entity_poly.entity_id
_entity_poly.type
_entity_poly.pdbx_seq_one_letter_code
_entity_poly.pdbx_strand_id
1 'polypeptide(L)' 'MTMDRVLRLTAGVVLLVVTLVGIIPAQDVHWFWKAFLIFMAINQIQSAFTNWCPVMVVYRKLGIKECNEYK' A
#
# COMPACT_ATOMS: atom_id res chain seq x y z
N MET A 1 -17.44 -2.92 -2.89
CA MET A 1 -16.18 -2.18 -2.69
C MET A 1 -16.53 -0.73 -2.42
N THR A 2 -15.87 -0.06 -1.46
CA THR A 2 -16.01 1.39 -1.22
C THR A 2 -14.92 2.16 -1.97
N MET A 3 -15.05 3.48 -2.10
CA MET A 3 -14.05 4.32 -2.78
C MET A 3 -12.64 4.09 -2.19
N ASP A 4 -12.52 4.01 -0.86
CA ASP A 4 -11.25 3.74 -0.18
C ASP A 4 -10.61 2.40 -0.54
N ARG A 5 -11.42 1.37 -0.80
CA ARG A 5 -10.90 0.05 -1.18
C ARG A 5 -10.35 0.09 -2.60
N VAL A 6 -11.05 0.75 -3.52
CA VAL A 6 -10.58 0.91 -4.90
C VAL A 6 -9.33 1.79 -4.93
N LEU A 7 -9.30 2.89 -4.17
CA LEU A 7 -8.12 3.74 -4.05
C LEU A 7 -6.91 2.97 -3.53
N ARG A 8 -7.07 2.17 -2.48
CA ARG A 8 -6.01 1.30 -1.94
C ARG A 8 -5.54 0.28 -2.97
N LEU A 9 -6.46 -0.35 -3.71
CA LEU A 9 -6.12 -1.32 -4.74
C LEU A 9 -5.30 -0.66 -5.86
N THR A 10 -5.78 0.44 -6.41
CA THR A 10 -5.13 1.17 -7.50
C THR A 10 -3.75 1.65 -7.08
N ALA A 11 -3.61 2.23 -5.88
CA ALA A 11 -2.33 2.66 -5.35
C ALA A 11 -1.35 1.48 -5.18
N GLY A 12 -1.81 0.35 -4.65
CA GLY A 12 -0.99 -0.85 -4.49
C GLY A 12 -0.53 -1.46 -5.82
N VAL A 13 -1.41 -1.52 -6.82
CA VAL A 13 -1.09 -2.02 -8.17
C VAL A 13 -0.08 -1.11 -8.86
N VAL A 14 -0.28 0.21 -8.82
CA VAL A 14 0.66 1.17 -9.41
C VAL A 14 2.03 1.07 -8.74
N LEU A 15 2.08 0.99 -7.40
CA LEU A 15 3.33 0.81 -6.66
C LEU A 15 4.05 -0.48 -7.06
N LEU A 16 3.30 -1.58 -7.25
CA LEU A 16 3.84 -2.85 -7.71
C LEU A 16 4.47 -2.69 -9.11
N VAL A 17 3.75 -2.09 -10.05
CA VAL A 17 4.25 -1.85 -11.42
C VAL A 17 5.51 -0.98 -11.42
N VAL A 18 5.50 0.13 -10.68
CA VAL A 18 6.67 1.01 -10.55
C VAL A 18 7.85 0.26 -9.94
N THR A 19 7.61 -0.59 -8.94
CA THR A 19 8.67 -1.38 -8.32
C THR A 19 9.24 -2.41 -9.28
N LEU A 20 8.39 -3.16 -10.00
CA LEU A 20 8.83 -4.18 -10.95
C LEU A 20 9.57 -3.59 -12.15
N VAL A 21 9.07 -2.50 -12.72
CA VAL A 21 9.61 -1.92 -13.96
C VAL A 21 10.74 -0.94 -13.68
N GLY A 22 10.64 -0.14 -12.62
CA GLY A 22 11.61 0.92 -12.31
C GLY A 22 12.68 0.51 -11.31
N ILE A 23 12.28 -0.11 -10.18
CA ILE A 23 13.18 -0.30 -9.03
C ILE A 23 13.94 -1.64 -9.07
N ILE A 24 13.31 -2.73 -9.51
CA ILE A 24 13.99 -4.02 -9.66
C ILE A 24 15.24 -3.94 -10.55
N PRO A 25 15.22 -3.31 -11.75
CA PRO A 25 16.40 -3.25 -12.60
C PRO A 25 17.48 -2.28 -12.08
N ALA A 26 17.15 -1.35 -11.19
CA ALA A 26 18.11 -0.41 -10.64
C ALA A 26 19.18 -1.13 -9.80
N GLN A 27 20.45 -1.03 -10.17
CA GLN A 27 21.55 -1.72 -9.48
C GLN A 27 21.96 -1.01 -8.17
N ASP A 28 21.71 0.29 -8.07
CA ASP A 28 22.08 1.12 -6.90
C ASP A 28 21.15 0.93 -5.69
N VAL A 29 20.01 0.23 -5.88
CA VAL A 29 19.04 0.01 -4.82
C VAL A 29 19.34 -1.31 -4.10
N HIS A 30 19.67 -1.22 -2.81
CA HIS A 30 19.92 -2.40 -1.98
C HIS A 30 18.71 -3.37 -1.98
N TRP A 31 18.99 -4.68 -2.02
CA TRP A 31 17.99 -5.75 -2.10
C TRP A 31 16.86 -5.60 -1.06
N PHE A 32 17.20 -5.21 0.17
CA PHE A 32 16.23 -4.99 1.24
C PHE A 32 15.12 -4.01 0.85
N TRP A 33 15.46 -2.90 0.19
CA TRP A 33 14.48 -1.90 -0.22
C TRP A 33 13.58 -2.40 -1.35
N LYS A 34 14.12 -3.20 -2.28
CA LYS A 34 13.32 -3.85 -3.32
C LYS A 34 12.29 -4.80 -2.71
N ALA A 35 12.72 -5.66 -1.79
CA ALA A 35 11.83 -6.58 -1.08
C ALA A 35 10.78 -5.83 -0.23
N PHE A 36 11.18 -4.75 0.44
CA PHE A 36 10.27 -3.91 1.23
C PHE A 36 9.19 -3.25 0.36
N LEU A 37 9.55 -2.70 -0.80
CA LEU A 37 8.59 -2.09 -1.73
C LEU A 37 7.58 -3.12 -2.27
N ILE A 38 8.06 -4.31 -2.64
CA ILE A 38 7.18 -5.42 -3.07
C ILE A 38 6.24 -5.81 -1.93
N PHE A 39 6.76 -5.98 -0.72
CA PHE A 39 5.96 -6.28 0.46
C PHE A 39 4.90 -5.21 0.70
N MET A 40 5.24 -3.93 0.64
CA MET A 40 4.30 -2.82 0.83
C MET A 40 3.20 -2.83 -0.24
N ALA A 41 3.54 -3.05 -1.51
CA ALA A 41 2.57 -3.14 -2.59
C ALA A 41 1.57 -4.30 -2.38
N ILE A 42 2.06 -5.48 -2.00
CA ILE A 42 1.22 -6.65 -1.71
C ILE A 42 0.30 -6.38 -0.53
N ASN A 43 0.81 -5.81 0.57
CA ASN A 43 -0.01 -5.49 1.74
C ASN A 43 -1.13 -4.49 1.41
N GLN A 44 -0.84 -3.51 0.55
CA GLN A 44 -1.82 -2.51 0.15
C GLN A 44 -2.93 -3.10 -0.73
N ILE A 45 -2.57 -4.00 -1.66
CA ILE A 45 -3.52 -4.80 -2.44
C ILE A 45 -4.36 -5.68 -1.51
N GLN A 46 -3.74 -6.42 -0.59
CA GLN A 46 -4.45 -7.25 0.39
C GLN A 46 -5.43 -6.42 1.23
N SER A 47 -5.04 -5.20 1.63
CA SER A 47 -5.90 -4.31 2.41
C SER A 47 -7.17 -3.90 1.66
N ALA A 48 -7.10 -3.76 0.33
CA ALA A 48 -8.28 -3.45 -0.48
C ALA A 48 -9.37 -4.54 -0.38
N PHE A 49 -8.96 -5.81 -0.21
CA PHE A 49 -9.89 -6.94 -0.08
C PHE A 49 -10.27 -7.25 1.37
N THR A 50 -9.29 -7.26 2.26
CA THR A 50 -9.46 -7.69 3.66
C THR A 50 -9.79 -6.55 4.64
N ASN A 51 -9.65 -5.29 4.22
CA ASN A 51 -9.68 -4.08 5.05
C ASN A 51 -8.64 -4.05 6.17
N TRP A 52 -7.71 -5.01 6.17
CA TRP A 52 -6.68 -5.08 7.17
C TRP A 52 -5.39 -4.50 6.60
N CYS A 53 -4.85 -3.48 7.25
CA CYS A 53 -3.54 -2.90 6.93
C CYS A 53 -2.84 -2.57 8.25
N PRO A 54 -1.60 -3.04 8.48
CA PRO A 54 -0.83 -2.72 9.68
C PRO A 54 -0.74 -1.21 9.93
N VAL A 55 -0.59 -0.42 8.86
CA VAL A 55 -0.50 1.05 8.95
C VAL A 55 -1.80 1.67 9.47
N MET A 56 -2.96 1.14 9.09
CA MET A 56 -4.25 1.61 9.64
C MET A 56 -4.35 1.33 11.14
N VAL A 57 -3.82 0.20 11.61
CA VAL A 57 -3.76 -0.10 13.05
C VAL A 57 -2.86 0.90 13.77
N VAL A 58 -1.70 1.24 13.18
CA VAL A 58 -0.80 2.25 13.72
C VAL A 58 -1.49 3.62 13.78
N TYR A 59 -2.16 4.04 12.71
CA TYR A 59 -2.87 5.32 12.68
C TYR A 59 -4.02 5.41 13.69
N ARG A 60 -4.78 4.32 13.86
CA ARG A 60 -5.81 4.24 14.91
C ARG A 60 -5.19 4.35 16.30
N LYS A 61 -4.02 3.74 16.54
CA LYS A 61 -3.28 3.88 17.81
C LYS A 61 -2.76 5.31 18.03
N LEU A 62 -2.41 6.02 16.95
CA LEU A 62 -2.03 7.43 16.99
C LEU A 62 -3.22 8.39 17.13
N GLY A 63 -4.46 7.87 17.19
CA GLY A 63 -5.67 8.69 17.33
C GLY A 63 -6.07 9.44 16.06
N ILE A 64 -5.51 9.07 14.89
CA ILE A 64 -5.89 9.67 13.60
C ILE A 64 -7.31 9.19 13.26
N LYS A 65 -8.22 10.14 13.07
CA LYS A 65 -9.61 9.86 12.70
C LYS A 65 -9.70 9.48 11.22
N GLU A 66 -10.51 8.48 10.91
CA GLU A 66 -10.85 8.17 9.53
C GLU A 66 -11.68 9.32 8.94
N CYS A 67 -11.42 9.69 7.69
CA CYS A 67 -12.30 10.63 6.99
C CYS A 67 -13.66 9.94 6.81
N ASN A 68 -14.71 10.51 7.39
CA ASN A 68 -16.06 10.22 6.94
C ASN A 68 -16.23 10.93 5.61
N GLU A 69 -16.22 10.17 4.50
CA GLU A 69 -16.79 10.69 3.26
C GLU A 69 -18.24 11.09 3.58
N TYR A 70 -18.57 12.38 3.36
CA TYR A 70 -19.94 12.85 3.46
C TYR A 70 -20.72 12.14 2.35
N LYS A 71 -21.72 11.34 2.76
CA LYS A 71 -22.48 10.48 1.88
C LYS A 71 -23.37 11.28 0.93
#